data_AF-A0A434AWR7-F1
#
_entry.id   AF-A0A434AWR7-F1
#
_cell.length_a   1.000
_cell.length_b   1.000
_cell.length_c   1.000
_cell.angle_alpha   90.00
_cell.angle_beta   90.00
_cell.angle_gamma   90.00
#
_symmetry.space_group_name_H-M   'P 1'
#
loop_
_entity.id
_entity.type
_entity.pdbx_description
1 polymer ?
#
loop_
_entity_poly.entity_id
_entity_poly.type
_entity_poly.pdbx_seq_one_letter_code
_entity_poly.pdbx_strand_id
1 'polypeptide(L)'
;MIKINKQSSPPVVKFTSNSHPNYNQQKWRVFTLALIKKYNSGLVDFLKDKNKFTQAYGYAKFKKQLRDAQGPKCCYCEKPIDSGAIEHFRPKEAYKVAKRNSLIRPGYYWLAYYWENMLLSCDDCNKSERKGNLFPLMNGYRAKTHLDDYRNELPVLINPAEEDPSIFISFNLDNPIAVNNNFRGEQTIEILGLDQRYDLISGRKERLRLYKAMKIIAQRLSPDQQITQVEIDDAIEFVRTAIDDHEPFSGMIRENIKRGLL
;
A
#
# COMPACT_ATOMS: atom_id res chain seq x y z
N MET A 1 7.12 -4.76 5.02
CA MET A 1 5.89 -4.63 4.24
C MET A 1 5.11 -5.91 4.48
N ILE A 2 3.79 -5.86 4.64
CA ILE A 2 2.96 -7.03 4.95
C ILE A 2 1.79 -7.15 3.97
N LYS A 3 1.20 -8.34 3.90
CA LYS A 3 -0.03 -8.58 3.14
C LYS A 3 -1.18 -7.77 3.73
N ILE A 4 -1.96 -7.11 2.87
CA ILE A 4 -3.18 -6.40 3.26
C ILE A 4 -4.38 -7.31 2.99
N ASN A 5 -5.17 -7.54 4.03
CA ASN A 5 -6.40 -8.33 3.96
C ASN A 5 -7.57 -7.43 3.52
N LYS A 6 -7.55 -7.09 2.23
CA LYS A 6 -8.55 -6.23 1.62
C LYS A 6 -9.76 -7.04 1.16
N GLN A 7 -10.97 -6.51 1.42
CA GLN A 7 -12.21 -7.12 0.93
C GLN A 7 -12.18 -7.28 -0.60
N SER A 8 -12.75 -8.36 -1.12
CA SER A 8 -12.79 -8.62 -2.57
C SER A 8 -13.69 -7.64 -3.32
N SER A 9 -14.71 -7.07 -2.65
CA SER A 9 -15.67 -6.15 -3.26
C SER A 9 -15.43 -4.69 -2.84
N PRO A 10 -15.70 -3.71 -3.73
CA PRO A 10 -15.70 -2.28 -3.36
C PRO A 10 -16.74 -1.94 -2.30
N PRO A 11 -16.54 -0.84 -1.55
CA PRO A 11 -17.59 -0.22 -0.77
C PRO A 11 -18.82 0.10 -1.63
N VAL A 12 -20.01 -0.23 -1.10
CA VAL A 12 -21.27 0.17 -1.72
C VAL A 12 -21.48 1.67 -1.57
N VAL A 13 -21.39 2.42 -2.67
CA VAL A 13 -21.67 3.85 -2.73
C VAL A 13 -22.55 4.11 -3.94
N LYS A 14 -23.83 4.41 -3.70
CA LYS A 14 -24.83 4.59 -4.75
C LYS A 14 -25.29 6.04 -4.86
N PHE A 15 -25.88 6.40 -6.00
CA PHE A 15 -26.67 7.64 -6.09
C PHE A 15 -27.98 7.47 -5.31
N THR A 16 -28.25 8.41 -4.41
CA THR A 16 -29.37 8.32 -3.46
C THR A 16 -30.57 9.19 -3.83
N SER A 17 -30.41 10.18 -4.70
CA SER A 17 -31.53 11.01 -5.16
C SER A 17 -32.34 10.30 -6.23
N ASN A 18 -33.65 10.14 -6.00
CA ASN A 18 -34.57 9.51 -6.95
C ASN A 18 -34.67 10.27 -8.28
N SER A 19 -34.38 11.59 -8.29
CA SER A 19 -34.34 12.41 -9.51
C SER A 19 -33.04 12.26 -10.31
N HIS A 20 -32.03 11.59 -9.78
CA HIS A 20 -30.75 11.43 -10.46
C HIS A 20 -30.86 10.35 -11.55
N PRO A 21 -30.35 10.57 -12.77
CA PRO A 21 -30.45 9.60 -13.88
C PRO A 21 -29.80 8.25 -13.58
N ASN A 22 -28.86 8.23 -12.63
CA ASN A 22 -28.17 7.03 -12.17
C ASN A 22 -28.64 6.53 -10.78
N TYR A 23 -29.87 6.85 -10.36
CA TYR A 23 -30.43 6.42 -9.07
C TYR A 23 -30.17 4.93 -8.79
N ASN A 24 -29.77 4.61 -7.56
CA ASN A 24 -29.44 3.25 -7.08
C ASN A 24 -28.22 2.58 -7.76
N GLN A 25 -27.58 3.22 -8.74
CA GLN A 25 -26.36 2.70 -9.37
C GLN A 25 -25.10 3.02 -8.54
N GLN A 26 -24.09 2.15 -8.62
CA GLN A 26 -22.79 2.35 -7.96
C GLN A 26 -22.04 3.53 -8.61
N LYS A 27 -21.64 4.51 -7.81
CA LYS A 27 -20.98 5.73 -8.28
C LYS A 27 -19.69 5.44 -9.02
N TRP A 28 -18.82 4.60 -8.46
CA TRP A 28 -17.53 4.25 -9.06
C TRP A 28 -17.68 3.71 -10.49
N ARG A 29 -18.70 2.86 -10.72
CA ARG A 29 -18.97 2.26 -12.05
C ARG A 29 -19.43 3.32 -13.04
N VAL A 30 -20.34 4.20 -12.63
CA VAL A 30 -20.83 5.31 -13.47
C VAL A 30 -19.68 6.24 -13.85
N PHE A 31 -18.81 6.61 -12.90
CA PHE A 31 -17.66 7.47 -13.18
C PHE A 31 -16.62 6.79 -14.08
N THR A 32 -16.37 5.48 -13.94
CA THR A 32 -15.50 4.75 -14.87
C THR A 32 -16.07 4.72 -16.29
N LEU A 33 -17.36 4.42 -16.45
CA LEU A 33 -18.00 4.40 -17.76
C LEU A 33 -17.98 5.79 -18.42
N ALA A 34 -18.13 6.86 -17.63
CA ALA A 34 -17.99 8.23 -18.12
C ALA A 34 -16.57 8.53 -18.64
N LEU A 35 -15.52 8.06 -17.94
CA LEU A 35 -14.13 8.18 -18.41
C LEU A 35 -13.90 7.42 -19.71
N ILE A 36 -14.42 6.19 -19.81
CA ILE A 36 -14.32 5.37 -21.04
C ILE A 36 -15.03 6.07 -22.21
N LYS A 37 -16.26 6.55 -21.99
CA LYS A 37 -17.00 7.30 -23.01
C LYS A 37 -16.24 8.54 -23.46
N LYS A 38 -15.64 9.29 -22.54
CA LYS A 38 -14.83 10.47 -22.84
C LYS A 38 -13.56 10.13 -23.63
N TYR A 39 -12.88 9.04 -23.28
CA TYR A 39 -11.73 8.56 -24.04
C TYR A 39 -12.14 8.21 -25.48
N ASN A 40 -13.24 7.47 -25.64
CA ASN A 40 -13.75 7.03 -26.94
C ASN A 40 -14.26 8.19 -27.80
N SER A 41 -14.66 9.33 -27.21
CA SER A 41 -15.04 10.53 -27.98
C SER A 41 -13.85 11.29 -28.56
N GLY A 42 -12.63 11.05 -28.09
CA GLY A 42 -11.43 11.70 -28.63
C GLY A 42 -10.27 11.77 -27.65
N LEU A 43 -9.12 11.18 -28.04
CA LEU A 43 -7.92 11.14 -27.21
C LEU A 43 -7.37 12.53 -26.89
N VAL A 44 -7.32 13.45 -27.87
CA VAL A 44 -6.76 14.79 -27.70
C VAL A 44 -7.49 15.55 -26.59
N ASP A 45 -8.82 15.56 -26.63
CA ASP A 45 -9.64 16.25 -25.64
C ASP A 45 -9.62 15.54 -24.29
N PHE A 46 -9.58 14.21 -24.29
CA PHE A 46 -9.37 13.41 -23.09
C PHE A 46 -8.06 13.78 -22.38
N LEU A 47 -6.98 13.98 -23.13
CA LEU A 47 -5.67 14.36 -22.59
C LEU A 47 -5.64 15.81 -22.08
N LYS A 48 -6.37 16.73 -22.73
CA LYS A 48 -6.47 18.14 -22.31
C LYS A 48 -7.31 18.35 -21.04
N ASP A 49 -8.27 17.47 -20.75
CA ASP A 49 -9.10 17.61 -19.56
C ASP A 49 -8.33 17.34 -18.26
N LYS A 50 -8.14 18.40 -17.47
CA LYS A 50 -7.49 18.37 -16.16
C LYS A 50 -8.40 17.91 -15.01
N ASN A 51 -9.72 17.94 -15.19
CA ASN A 51 -10.72 17.67 -14.14
C ASN A 51 -11.43 16.32 -14.32
N LYS A 52 -10.94 15.45 -15.21
CA LYS A 52 -11.58 14.15 -15.50
C LYS A 52 -11.70 13.21 -14.28
N PHE A 53 -10.83 13.34 -13.28
CA PHE A 53 -10.84 12.48 -12.09
C PHE A 53 -11.47 13.18 -10.88
N THR A 54 -12.76 12.91 -10.62
CA THR A 54 -13.48 13.43 -9.43
C THR A 54 -13.33 12.54 -8.19
N GLN A 55 -13.46 13.12 -6.99
CA GLN A 55 -13.59 12.41 -5.71
C GLN A 55 -15.05 12.08 -5.33
N ALA A 56 -16.03 12.52 -6.14
CA ALA A 56 -17.46 12.36 -5.87
C ALA A 56 -17.97 10.90 -5.89
N TYR A 57 -17.10 9.92 -6.18
CA TYR A 57 -17.42 8.49 -6.20
C TYR A 57 -17.61 7.85 -4.82
N GLY A 58 -17.41 8.61 -3.74
CA GLY A 58 -17.43 8.12 -2.37
C GLY A 58 -16.06 7.98 -1.74
N TYR A 59 -15.12 8.85 -2.13
CA TYR A 59 -13.72 8.84 -1.70
C TYR A 59 -13.53 8.61 -0.19
N ALA A 60 -14.31 9.28 0.66
CA ALA A 60 -14.23 9.12 2.11
C ALA A 60 -14.53 7.69 2.58
N LYS A 61 -15.56 7.03 2.01
CA LYS A 61 -15.92 5.65 2.35
C LYS A 61 -14.86 4.66 1.88
N PHE A 62 -14.33 4.86 0.68
CA PHE A 62 -13.22 4.07 0.15
C PHE A 62 -11.97 4.20 1.02
N LYS A 63 -11.58 5.44 1.37
CA LYS A 63 -10.43 5.73 2.23
C LYS A 63 -10.58 5.08 3.60
N LYS A 64 -11.78 5.16 4.21
CA LYS A 64 -12.07 4.49 5.48
C LYS A 64 -11.88 2.97 5.36
N GLN A 65 -12.48 2.32 4.37
CA GLN A 65 -12.36 0.86 4.23
C GLN A 65 -10.93 0.40 3.92
N LEU A 66 -10.16 1.19 3.17
CA LEU A 66 -8.73 0.90 2.97
C LEU A 66 -7.98 0.96 4.30
N ARG A 67 -8.25 1.99 5.12
CA ARG A 67 -7.66 2.14 6.46
C ARG A 67 -8.07 1.01 7.39
N ASP A 68 -9.34 0.60 7.37
CA ASP A 68 -9.84 -0.53 8.17
C ASP A 68 -9.13 -1.84 7.78
N ALA A 69 -8.78 -2.03 6.49
CA ALA A 69 -8.16 -3.27 6.00
C ALA A 69 -6.64 -3.38 6.23
N GLN A 70 -5.93 -2.26 6.41
CA GLN A 70 -4.46 -2.24 6.53
C GLN A 70 -3.95 -1.60 7.82
N GLY A 71 -4.81 -0.94 8.59
CA GLY A 71 -4.47 -0.21 9.80
C GLY A 71 -4.08 1.26 9.58
N PRO A 72 -3.74 1.98 10.66
CA PRO A 72 -3.27 3.38 10.68
C PRO A 72 -1.85 3.57 10.09
N LYS A 73 -1.49 2.84 9.04
CA LYS A 73 -0.13 2.85 8.48
C LYS A 73 -0.11 2.92 6.96
N CYS A 74 1.03 3.26 6.38
CA CYS A 74 1.24 3.25 4.93
C CYS A 74 1.31 1.81 4.41
N CYS A 75 0.60 1.51 3.30
CA CYS A 75 0.59 0.17 2.69
C CYS A 75 1.99 -0.32 2.26
N TYR A 76 2.88 0.60 1.91
CA TYR A 76 4.21 0.26 1.40
C TYR A 76 5.28 0.21 2.49
N CYS A 77 5.47 1.32 3.20
CA CYS A 77 6.58 1.46 4.15
C CYS A 77 6.21 1.14 5.60
N GLU A 78 4.93 0.87 5.86
CA GLU A 78 4.36 0.58 7.19
C GLU A 78 4.55 1.66 8.25
N LYS A 79 5.04 2.85 7.89
CA LYS A 79 5.11 3.97 8.83
C LYS A 79 3.70 4.37 9.27
N PRO A 80 3.52 4.82 10.52
CA PRO A 80 2.24 5.33 10.99
C PRO A 80 1.83 6.53 10.13
N ILE A 81 0.52 6.65 9.87
CA ILE A 81 -0.06 7.80 9.16
C ILE A 81 -1.32 8.24 9.89
N ASP A 82 -1.46 9.53 10.15
CA ASP A 82 -2.71 10.09 10.67
C ASP A 82 -3.77 10.12 9.57
N SER A 83 -3.39 10.69 8.42
CA SER A 83 -4.19 10.74 7.20
C SER A 83 -3.34 10.32 6.00
N GLY A 84 -3.75 9.24 5.31
CA GLY A 84 -3.11 8.81 4.05
C GLY A 84 -3.85 9.31 2.80
N ALA A 85 -3.26 9.13 1.64
CA ALA A 85 -3.93 9.34 0.35
C ALA A 85 -4.37 8.00 -0.25
N ILE A 86 -5.46 8.00 -1.03
CA ILE A 86 -5.74 6.86 -1.90
C ILE A 86 -4.68 6.86 -3.01
N GLU A 87 -3.83 5.84 -2.94
CA GLU A 87 -2.83 5.50 -3.93
C GLU A 87 -3.44 4.63 -5.03
N HIS A 88 -2.99 4.82 -6.27
CA HIS A 88 -3.36 3.99 -7.41
C HIS A 88 -2.17 3.13 -7.82
N PHE A 89 -2.21 1.82 -7.53
CA PHE A 89 -1.10 0.91 -7.82
C PHE A 89 -0.65 1.05 -9.28
N ARG A 90 -1.60 0.96 -10.22
CA ARG A 90 -1.48 1.37 -11.62
C ARG A 90 -1.85 2.86 -11.76
N PRO A 91 -0.92 3.76 -12.15
CA PRO A 91 -1.15 5.19 -12.20
C PRO A 91 -2.29 5.60 -13.15
N LYS A 92 -3.35 6.23 -12.62
CA LYS A 92 -4.57 6.54 -13.39
C LYS A 92 -4.37 7.57 -14.50
N GLU A 93 -3.45 8.52 -14.34
CA GLU A 93 -3.36 9.70 -15.20
C GLU A 93 -2.24 9.59 -16.23
N ALA A 94 -1.06 9.16 -15.79
CA ALA A 94 0.15 9.04 -16.58
C ALA A 94 1.10 8.07 -15.89
N TYR A 95 2.02 7.45 -16.62
CA TYR A 95 3.04 6.57 -16.04
C TYR A 95 4.45 6.90 -16.52
N LYS A 96 5.46 6.44 -15.78
CA LYS A 96 6.88 6.40 -16.16
C LYS A 96 7.37 4.96 -16.15
N VAL A 97 8.21 4.61 -17.13
CA VAL A 97 8.89 3.29 -17.17
C VAL A 97 10.14 3.29 -16.31
N ALA A 98 10.84 4.41 -16.20
CA ALA A 98 11.97 4.61 -15.28
C ALA A 98 11.98 6.04 -14.70
N LYS A 99 12.68 6.28 -13.58
CA LYS A 99 12.67 7.55 -12.83
C LYS A 99 12.93 8.78 -13.72
N ARG A 100 13.91 8.68 -14.64
CA ARG A 100 14.34 9.76 -15.55
C ARG A 100 13.51 9.86 -16.84
N ASN A 101 12.59 8.94 -17.09
CA ASN A 101 11.77 8.99 -18.30
C ASN A 101 10.68 10.06 -18.18
N SER A 102 10.31 10.61 -19.34
CA SER A 102 9.13 11.46 -19.49
C SER A 102 7.85 10.72 -19.11
N LEU A 103 6.84 11.46 -18.66
CA LEU A 103 5.51 10.93 -18.43
C LEU A 103 4.88 10.48 -19.75
N ILE A 104 4.31 9.28 -19.76
CA ILE A 104 3.53 8.74 -20.88
C ILE A 104 2.06 8.83 -20.52
N ARG A 105 1.26 9.32 -21.47
CA ARG A 105 -0.18 9.50 -21.33
C ARG A 105 -0.92 8.80 -22.48
N PRO A 106 -2.15 8.32 -22.25
CA PRO A 106 -2.84 8.29 -20.96
C PRO A 106 -2.24 7.22 -20.01
N GLY A 107 -2.49 7.38 -18.72
CA GLY A 107 -2.32 6.30 -17.74
C GLY A 107 -3.50 5.32 -17.76
N TYR A 108 -3.62 4.53 -16.69
CA TYR A 108 -4.65 3.52 -16.48
C TYR A 108 -5.99 4.15 -16.07
N TYR A 109 -6.53 5.05 -16.90
CA TYR A 109 -7.70 5.87 -16.55
C TYR A 109 -8.94 5.02 -16.24
N TRP A 110 -9.09 3.87 -16.89
CA TRP A 110 -10.20 2.95 -16.65
C TRP A 110 -10.10 2.25 -15.29
N LEU A 111 -8.95 2.27 -14.64
CA LEU A 111 -8.73 1.76 -13.29
C LEU A 111 -8.73 2.85 -12.21
N ALA A 112 -9.10 4.09 -12.55
CA ALA A 112 -9.10 5.22 -11.62
C ALA A 112 -10.07 5.03 -10.43
N TYR A 113 -11.16 4.29 -10.66
CA TYR A 113 -12.19 4.02 -9.65
C TYR A 113 -12.34 2.54 -9.30
N TYR A 114 -11.45 1.68 -9.81
CA TYR A 114 -11.46 0.25 -9.51
C TYR A 114 -10.84 0.01 -8.14
N TRP A 115 -11.56 -0.75 -7.32
CA TRP A 115 -11.19 -1.02 -5.93
C TRP A 115 -9.84 -1.70 -5.86
N GLU A 116 -9.62 -2.73 -6.66
CA GLU A 116 -8.42 -3.56 -6.77
C GLU A 116 -7.16 -2.70 -7.00
N ASN A 117 -7.30 -1.58 -7.72
CA ASN A 117 -6.21 -0.66 -8.02
C ASN A 117 -5.91 0.35 -6.90
N MET A 118 -6.71 0.40 -5.83
CA MET A 118 -6.58 1.41 -4.77
C MET A 118 -5.86 0.88 -3.52
N LEU A 119 -4.97 1.67 -2.95
CA LEU A 119 -4.29 1.41 -1.67
C LEU A 119 -4.34 2.67 -0.80
N LEU A 120 -3.99 2.58 0.48
CA LEU A 120 -3.78 3.77 1.31
C LEU A 120 -2.28 3.95 1.59
N SER A 121 -1.70 5.06 1.17
CA SER A 121 -0.26 5.31 1.34
C SER A 121 0.01 6.63 2.06
N CYS A 122 1.21 6.77 2.61
CA CYS A 122 1.76 8.08 2.97
C CYS A 122 2.13 8.88 1.71
N ASP A 123 2.22 10.20 1.86
CA ASP A 123 2.58 11.10 0.76
C ASP A 123 4.01 10.84 0.25
N ASP A 124 4.94 10.49 1.14
CA ASP A 124 6.32 10.19 0.74
C ASP A 124 6.47 8.97 -0.18
N CYS A 125 5.59 7.98 -0.07
CA CYS A 125 5.61 6.86 -1.01
C CYS A 125 4.92 7.22 -2.33
N ASN A 126 3.88 8.05 -2.29
CA ASN A 126 3.07 8.45 -3.45
C ASN A 126 3.65 9.65 -4.23
N LYS A 127 4.64 10.37 -3.69
CA LYS A 127 5.26 11.51 -4.38
C LYS A 127 6.11 11.10 -5.58
N SER A 128 6.42 12.09 -6.41
CA SER A 128 7.02 11.91 -7.74
C SER A 128 8.45 11.35 -7.73
N GLU A 129 9.15 11.50 -6.60
CA GLU A 129 10.52 11.04 -6.39
C GLU A 129 10.59 9.55 -6.00
N ARG A 130 9.44 8.94 -5.66
CA ARG A 130 9.32 7.54 -5.24
C ARG A 130 8.40 6.76 -6.19
N LYS A 131 7.28 6.22 -5.73
CA LYS A 131 6.33 5.56 -6.63
C LYS A 131 5.73 6.59 -7.57
N GLY A 132 4.84 7.46 -7.08
CA GLY A 132 4.05 8.36 -7.92
C GLY A 132 3.56 7.69 -9.21
N ASN A 133 4.06 8.18 -10.34
CA ASN A 133 3.75 7.64 -11.67
C ASN A 133 4.70 6.54 -12.17
N LEU A 134 5.77 6.20 -11.44
CA LEU A 134 6.70 5.14 -11.79
C LEU A 134 5.99 3.77 -11.67
N PHE A 135 5.86 3.09 -12.81
CA PHE A 135 5.22 1.77 -12.86
C PHE A 135 5.94 0.86 -13.87
N PRO A 136 7.17 0.41 -13.59
CA PRO A 136 7.93 -0.48 -14.44
C PRO A 136 7.30 -1.90 -14.48
N LEU A 137 7.41 -2.55 -15.63
CA LEU A 137 6.90 -3.90 -15.88
C LEU A 137 8.05 -4.79 -16.37
N MET A 138 8.17 -6.00 -15.84
CA MET A 138 9.27 -6.93 -16.12
C MET A 138 9.19 -7.52 -17.54
N ASN A 139 7.97 -7.79 -18.02
CA ASN A 139 7.74 -8.43 -19.32
C ASN A 139 7.55 -7.44 -20.48
N GLY A 140 7.61 -6.13 -20.21
CA GLY A 140 7.39 -5.07 -21.21
C GLY A 140 5.96 -4.94 -21.75
N TYR A 141 5.11 -5.96 -21.59
CA TYR A 141 3.70 -5.90 -21.93
C TYR A 141 2.97 -4.92 -21.02
N ARG A 142 2.24 -3.98 -21.62
CA ARG A 142 1.47 -2.95 -20.91
C ARG A 142 0.10 -2.80 -21.53
N ALA A 143 -0.93 -2.88 -20.70
CA ALA A 143 -2.27 -2.48 -21.07
C ALA A 143 -2.32 -0.96 -21.28
N LYS A 144 -2.77 -0.52 -22.46
CA LYS A 144 -2.80 0.89 -22.86
C LYS A 144 -4.20 1.49 -22.78
N THR A 145 -5.23 0.64 -22.85
CA THR A 145 -6.63 1.05 -22.86
C THR A 145 -7.49 0.07 -22.07
N HIS A 146 -8.74 0.47 -21.84
CA HIS A 146 -9.79 -0.38 -21.25
C HIS A 146 -10.14 -1.65 -22.04
N LEU A 147 -9.65 -1.80 -23.28
CA LEU A 147 -9.82 -2.99 -24.10
C LEU A 147 -8.71 -4.03 -23.89
N ASP A 148 -7.61 -3.64 -23.25
CA ASP A 148 -6.48 -4.51 -22.98
C ASP A 148 -6.64 -5.22 -21.64
N ASP A 149 -6.18 -6.47 -21.57
CA ASP A 149 -6.12 -7.20 -20.31
C ASP A 149 -4.84 -6.85 -19.54
N TYR A 150 -5.00 -6.07 -18.46
CA TYR A 150 -3.88 -5.68 -17.59
C TYR A 150 -3.36 -6.81 -16.70
N ARG A 151 -4.07 -7.95 -16.61
CA ARG A 151 -3.66 -9.11 -15.80
C ARG A 151 -2.46 -9.84 -16.40
N ASN A 152 -2.16 -9.59 -17.67
CA ASN A 152 -0.95 -10.11 -18.35
C ASN A 152 0.30 -9.27 -18.05
N GLU A 153 0.18 -8.14 -17.33
CA GLU A 153 1.33 -7.34 -16.90
C GLU A 153 2.07 -8.03 -15.75
N LEU A 154 3.40 -7.89 -15.71
CA LEU A 154 4.21 -8.29 -14.55
C LEU A 154 4.84 -7.05 -13.89
N PRO A 155 4.17 -6.41 -12.90
CA PRO A 155 4.68 -5.24 -12.23
C PRO A 155 5.96 -5.52 -11.43
N VAL A 156 6.94 -4.62 -11.57
CA VAL A 156 8.16 -4.69 -10.75
C VAL A 156 7.84 -4.41 -9.29
N LEU A 157 7.01 -3.39 -9.02
CA LEU A 157 6.57 -3.05 -7.67
C LEU A 157 5.69 -4.15 -7.10
N ILE A 158 5.87 -4.48 -5.82
CA ILE A 158 5.02 -5.44 -5.12
C ILE A 158 3.70 -4.77 -4.71
N ASN A 159 2.57 -5.41 -5.02
CA ASN A 159 1.25 -4.97 -4.58
C ASN A 159 0.85 -5.68 -3.29
N PRO A 160 0.92 -5.03 -2.11
CA PRO A 160 0.59 -5.68 -0.83
C PRO A 160 -0.87 -6.11 -0.72
N ALA A 161 -1.78 -5.61 -1.57
CA ALA A 161 -3.17 -6.09 -1.60
C ALA A 161 -3.35 -7.36 -2.45
N GLU A 162 -2.47 -7.65 -3.41
CA GLU A 162 -2.60 -8.80 -4.32
C GLU A 162 -1.62 -9.94 -3.98
N GLU A 163 -0.43 -9.61 -3.51
CA GLU A 163 0.64 -10.58 -3.21
C GLU A 163 1.10 -10.45 -1.75
N ASP A 164 1.73 -11.49 -1.18
CA ASP A 164 2.39 -11.40 0.12
C ASP A 164 3.80 -10.81 -0.02
N PRO A 165 4.07 -9.58 0.47
CA PRO A 165 5.38 -8.97 0.38
C PRO A 165 6.49 -9.72 1.11
N SER A 166 6.16 -10.58 2.09
CA SER A 166 7.14 -11.35 2.87
C SER A 166 7.93 -12.35 2.02
N ILE A 167 7.39 -12.71 0.85
CA ILE A 167 8.04 -13.57 -0.15
C ILE A 167 9.20 -12.85 -0.84
N PHE A 168 9.15 -11.51 -0.90
CA PHE A 168 10.10 -10.71 -1.68
C PHE A 168 10.99 -9.83 -0.79
N ILE A 169 10.46 -9.35 0.34
CA ILE A 169 11.13 -8.42 1.26
C ILE A 169 11.10 -8.99 2.67
N SER A 170 12.27 -9.12 3.27
CA SER A 170 12.49 -9.48 4.68
C SER A 170 13.14 -8.30 5.40
N PHE A 171 13.49 -8.49 6.67
CA PHE A 171 14.19 -7.52 7.51
C PHE A 171 15.38 -8.18 8.19
N ASN A 172 16.50 -7.45 8.19
CA ASN A 172 17.59 -7.68 9.11
C ASN A 172 17.60 -6.55 10.14
N LEU A 173 17.08 -6.82 11.34
CA LEU A 173 16.83 -5.79 12.34
C LEU A 173 15.91 -4.70 11.73
N ASP A 174 16.36 -3.45 11.69
CA ASP A 174 15.63 -2.31 11.13
C ASP A 174 15.79 -2.16 9.60
N ASN A 175 16.73 -2.89 8.99
CA ASN A 175 17.05 -2.77 7.58
C ASN A 175 16.19 -3.71 6.72
N PRO A 176 15.42 -3.21 5.74
CA PRO A 176 14.71 -4.05 4.80
C PRO A 176 15.70 -4.66 3.80
N ILE A 177 15.52 -5.93 3.47
CA ILE A 177 16.37 -6.67 2.53
C ILE A 177 15.52 -7.46 1.56
N ALA A 178 16.02 -7.68 0.34
CA ALA A 178 15.38 -8.59 -0.58
C ALA A 178 15.61 -10.04 -0.14
N VAL A 179 14.57 -10.87 -0.19
CA VAL A 179 14.67 -12.30 0.10
C VAL A 179 15.46 -12.96 -1.02
N ASN A 180 16.57 -13.64 -0.70
CA ASN A 180 17.38 -14.39 -1.66
C ASN A 180 17.75 -13.59 -2.94
N ASN A 181 18.10 -12.31 -2.80
CA ASN A 181 18.39 -11.40 -3.92
C ASN A 181 17.24 -11.30 -4.94
N ASN A 182 16.00 -11.35 -4.46
CA ASN A 182 14.82 -11.23 -5.32
C ASN A 182 14.74 -9.83 -5.96
N PHE A 183 14.81 -9.78 -7.28
CA PHE A 183 14.77 -8.55 -8.07
C PHE A 183 13.60 -7.61 -7.75
N ARG A 184 12.37 -8.12 -7.61
CA ARG A 184 11.19 -7.29 -7.28
C ARG A 184 11.30 -6.73 -5.86
N GLY A 185 11.86 -7.50 -4.93
CA GLY A 185 12.18 -7.04 -3.58
C GLY A 185 13.15 -5.87 -3.58
N GLU A 186 14.29 -6.03 -4.27
CA GLU A 186 15.32 -4.98 -4.40
C GLU A 186 14.75 -3.71 -5.04
N GLN A 187 14.06 -3.86 -6.16
CA GLN A 187 13.48 -2.72 -6.88
C GLN A 187 12.38 -2.03 -6.07
N THR A 188 11.57 -2.78 -5.33
CA THR A 188 10.55 -2.19 -4.45
C THR A 188 11.20 -1.40 -3.31
N ILE A 189 12.25 -1.93 -2.68
CA ILE A 189 13.03 -1.22 -1.64
C ILE A 189 13.61 0.07 -2.22
N GLU A 190 14.25 0.00 -3.39
CA GLU A 190 14.93 1.14 -4.02
C GLU A 190 13.96 2.23 -4.53
N ILE A 191 12.86 1.84 -5.18
CA ILE A 191 11.84 2.76 -5.69
C ILE A 191 11.21 3.54 -4.54
N LEU A 192 10.86 2.87 -3.44
CA LEU A 192 10.21 3.48 -2.29
C LEU A 192 11.21 4.10 -1.29
N GLY A 193 12.51 3.80 -1.44
CA GLY A 193 13.57 4.22 -0.54
C GLY A 193 13.38 3.69 0.88
N LEU A 194 13.01 2.41 1.01
CA LEU A 194 12.65 1.83 2.31
C LEU A 194 13.82 1.78 3.29
N ASP A 195 15.06 1.81 2.80
CA ASP A 195 16.35 1.74 3.50
C ASP A 195 17.10 3.08 3.55
N GLN A 196 16.66 4.09 2.78
CA GLN A 196 17.36 5.38 2.64
C GLN A 196 16.70 6.52 3.41
N ARG A 197 15.46 6.32 3.86
CA ARG A 197 14.62 7.36 4.44
C ARG A 197 14.82 7.46 5.95
N TYR A 198 15.29 8.62 6.42
CA TYR A 198 15.55 8.86 7.84
C TYR A 198 14.33 8.59 8.73
N ASP A 199 13.13 9.02 8.31
CA ASP A 199 11.89 8.80 9.07
C ASP A 199 11.59 7.30 9.27
N LEU A 200 11.84 6.48 8.24
CA LEU A 200 11.65 5.03 8.31
C LEU A 200 12.73 4.36 9.18
N ILE A 201 14.00 4.72 8.98
CA ILE A 201 15.11 4.15 9.73
C ILE A 201 14.96 4.47 11.22
N SER A 202 14.68 5.73 11.56
CA SER A 202 14.50 6.17 12.95
C SER A 202 13.31 5.46 13.60
N GLY A 203 12.13 5.46 12.96
CA GLY A 203 10.93 4.82 13.51
C GLY A 203 11.09 3.31 13.71
N ARG A 204 11.76 2.63 12.78
CA ARG A 204 12.08 1.20 12.91
C ARG A 204 13.07 0.93 14.04
N LYS A 205 14.15 1.73 14.15
CA LYS A 205 15.13 1.60 15.23
C LYS A 205 14.51 1.81 16.60
N GLU A 206 13.67 2.82 16.75
CA GLU A 206 12.95 3.11 18.00
C GLU A 206 12.08 1.93 18.41
N ARG A 207 11.23 1.44 17.48
CA ARG A 207 10.36 0.29 17.76
C ARG A 207 11.17 -0.97 18.08
N LEU A 208 12.26 -1.24 17.35
CA LEU A 208 13.15 -2.37 17.61
C LEU A 208 13.87 -2.26 18.97
N ARG A 209 14.28 -1.06 19.38
CA ARG A 209 14.97 -0.83 20.65
C ARG A 209 14.10 -1.22 21.85
N LEU A 210 12.80 -0.93 21.79
CA LEU A 210 11.84 -1.32 22.84
C LEU A 210 11.83 -2.85 23.02
N TYR A 211 11.65 -3.62 21.95
CA TYR A 211 11.60 -5.08 22.05
C TYR A 211 12.95 -5.70 22.44
N LYS A 212 14.07 -5.12 21.98
CA LYS A 212 15.41 -5.57 22.42
C LYS A 212 15.60 -5.35 23.93
N ALA A 213 15.18 -4.20 24.46
CA ALA A 213 15.25 -3.94 25.89
C ALA A 213 14.38 -4.93 26.69
N MET A 214 13.15 -5.19 26.22
CA MET A 214 12.27 -6.18 26.84
C MET A 214 12.87 -7.59 26.86
N LYS A 215 13.48 -8.04 25.75
CA LYS A 215 14.18 -9.32 25.67
C LYS A 215 15.31 -9.43 26.70
N ILE A 216 16.13 -8.38 26.82
CA ILE A 216 17.24 -8.36 27.79
C ILE A 216 16.71 -8.44 29.21
N ILE A 217 15.67 -7.66 29.54
CA ILE A 217 15.05 -7.70 30.87
C ILE A 217 14.51 -9.10 31.15
N ALA A 218 13.72 -9.68 30.23
CA ALA A 218 13.16 -11.02 30.38
C ALA A 218 14.22 -12.10 30.60
N GLN A 219 15.38 -11.98 29.93
CA GLN A 219 16.51 -12.90 30.10
C GLN A 219 17.30 -12.71 31.41
N ARG A 220 17.11 -11.59 32.10
CA ARG A 220 17.84 -11.23 33.33
C ARG A 220 16.97 -11.25 34.58
N LEU A 221 15.67 -11.51 34.45
CA LEU A 221 14.78 -11.69 35.60
C LEU A 221 15.23 -12.91 36.42
N SER A 222 15.38 -12.70 37.74
CA SER A 222 15.76 -13.77 38.65
C SER A 222 14.63 -14.81 38.77
N PRO A 223 14.93 -16.11 38.89
CA PRO A 223 13.92 -17.14 39.13
C PRO A 223 13.06 -16.89 40.38
N ASP A 224 13.63 -16.20 41.38
CA ASP A 224 12.95 -15.86 42.64
C ASP A 224 12.00 -14.66 42.54
N GLN A 225 11.99 -13.98 41.39
CA GLN A 225 11.12 -12.83 41.18
C GLN A 225 9.70 -13.32 40.90
N GLN A 226 8.76 -13.01 41.80
CA GLN A 226 7.35 -13.34 41.61
C GLN A 226 6.78 -12.46 40.49
N ILE A 227 6.59 -13.07 39.32
CA ILE A 227 5.83 -12.49 38.21
C ILE A 227 4.43 -13.05 38.29
N THR A 228 3.44 -12.17 38.39
CA THR A 228 2.03 -12.57 38.43
C THR A 228 1.55 -13.02 37.06
N GLN A 229 0.50 -13.84 37.01
CA GLN A 229 -0.11 -14.24 35.74
C GLN A 229 -0.62 -13.04 34.94
N VAL A 230 -1.12 -12.00 35.61
CA VAL A 230 -1.61 -10.76 34.97
C VAL A 230 -0.48 -10.06 34.22
N GLU A 231 0.71 -9.93 34.83
CA GLU A 231 1.86 -9.31 34.18
C GLU A 231 2.35 -10.12 32.95
N ILE A 232 2.27 -11.45 33.03
CA ILE A 232 2.58 -12.33 31.90
C ILE A 232 1.58 -12.11 30.76
N ASP A 233 0.29 -12.09 31.08
CA ASP A 233 -0.78 -11.90 30.10
C ASP A 233 -0.68 -10.53 29.42
N ASP A 234 -0.41 -9.46 30.18
CA ASP A 234 -0.17 -8.11 29.66
C ASP A 234 1.05 -8.07 28.72
N ALA A 235 2.15 -8.74 29.08
CA ALA A 235 3.33 -8.82 28.22
C ALA A 235 3.06 -9.59 26.92
N ILE A 236 2.30 -10.70 27.00
CA ILE A 236 1.86 -11.46 25.82
C ILE A 236 1.00 -10.59 24.91
N GLU A 237 0.04 -9.86 25.46
CA GLU A 237 -0.86 -9.01 24.69
C GLU A 237 -0.11 -7.85 24.02
N PHE A 238 0.89 -7.29 24.70
CA PHE A 238 1.77 -6.27 24.12
C PHE A 238 2.53 -6.80 22.89
N VAL A 239 3.08 -8.03 22.98
CA VAL A 239 3.76 -8.68 21.84
C VAL A 239 2.77 -9.04 20.74
N ARG A 240 1.56 -9.52 21.06
CA ARG A 240 0.51 -9.80 20.08
C ARG A 240 0.12 -8.54 19.30
N THR A 241 -0.09 -7.44 20.00
CA THR A 241 -0.34 -6.14 19.37
C THR A 241 0.81 -5.78 18.44
N ALA A 242 2.06 -5.88 18.89
CA ALA A 242 3.24 -5.53 18.10
C ALA A 242 3.35 -6.22 16.73
N ILE A 243 2.86 -7.46 16.64
CA ILE A 243 2.90 -8.30 15.43
C ILE A 243 1.61 -8.27 14.62
N ASP A 244 0.59 -7.54 15.06
CA ASP A 244 -0.68 -7.41 14.36
C ASP A 244 -0.49 -6.74 12.99
N ASP A 245 -1.23 -7.21 11.99
CA ASP A 245 -1.12 -6.70 10.63
C ASP A 245 -1.51 -5.22 10.53
N HIS A 246 -2.29 -4.65 11.44
CA HIS A 246 -2.67 -3.24 11.40
C HIS A 246 -1.61 -2.33 12.03
N GLU A 247 -0.70 -2.89 12.83
CA GLU A 247 0.26 -2.10 13.59
C GLU A 247 1.43 -1.58 12.74
N PRO A 248 1.88 -0.33 12.93
CA PRO A 248 3.03 0.21 12.24
C PRO A 248 4.29 -0.63 12.43
N PHE A 249 5.03 -0.83 11.34
CA PHE A 249 6.24 -1.65 11.27
C PHE A 249 6.10 -3.11 11.76
N SER A 250 4.88 -3.65 11.88
CA SER A 250 4.68 -5.02 12.36
C SER A 250 5.36 -6.07 11.48
N GLY A 251 5.47 -5.86 10.16
CA GLY A 251 6.24 -6.75 9.29
C GLY A 251 7.71 -6.91 9.70
N MET A 252 8.34 -5.83 10.18
CA MET A 252 9.71 -5.88 10.70
C MET A 252 9.78 -6.66 12.01
N ILE A 253 8.85 -6.42 12.94
CA ILE A 253 8.84 -7.10 14.24
C ILE A 253 8.62 -8.60 14.08
N ARG A 254 7.63 -8.99 13.27
CA ARG A 254 7.33 -10.40 12.94
C ARG A 254 8.55 -11.14 12.41
N GLU A 255 9.24 -10.53 11.45
CA GLU A 255 10.39 -11.18 10.82
C GLU A 255 11.56 -11.32 11.81
N ASN A 256 11.80 -10.33 12.67
CA ASN A 256 12.84 -10.43 13.68
C ASN A 256 12.52 -11.47 14.77
N ILE A 257 11.26 -11.61 15.18
CA ILE A 257 10.82 -12.70 16.09
C ILE A 257 11.00 -14.07 15.42
N LYS A 258 10.53 -14.22 14.18
CA LYS A 258 10.67 -15.46 13.39
C LYS A 258 12.13 -15.91 13.26
N ARG A 259 13.07 -14.95 13.17
CA ARG A 259 14.52 -15.20 13.09
C ARG A 259 15.22 -15.34 14.45
N GLY A 260 14.49 -15.27 15.56
CA GLY A 260 15.04 -15.34 16.93
C GLY A 260 15.88 -14.12 17.35
N LEU A 261 15.80 -13.01 16.59
CA LEU A 261 16.54 -11.78 16.87
C LEU A 261 15.87 -10.95 17.97
N LEU A 262 14.54 -11.06 18.10
CA LEU A 262 13.73 -10.60 19.22
C LEU A 262 13.18 -11.84 19.93
#